data_AF-A0A4P8QAW9-F1
#
_entry.id   AF-A0A4P8QAW9-F1
#
_cell.length_a   1.000
_cell.length_b   1.000
_cell.length_c   1.000
_cell.angle_alpha   90.00
_cell.angle_beta   90.00
_cell.angle_gamma   90.00
#
_symmetry.space_group_name_H-M   'P 1'
#
loop_
_entity.id
_entity.type
_entity.pdbx_description
1 polymer ?
#
loop_
_entity_poly.entity_id
_entity_poly.type
_entity_poly.pdbx_seq_one_letter_code
_entity_poly.pdbx_strand_id
1 'polypeptide(L)'
;MTDGETTRKQAFKDLSEDALGFGGAEVRTARDLLVRPRLVLQAWMIEGPTGGGRYAKPLKLYLALNAILMLIVFLRGGLSFYLEGMPAEVLNPLLQEAGKSRDAFMSDADGWMSLVAVPIMAPLYALAAMPLFRLWDAEDLGLRCGFRAAFAYLNAWTVPLLPLAWFMFSPGPLAAACSLLMLALGIVAFMRMGRGRWYRGVVPGLAKGLIVMLAIGLSSVVATFIVMVIGVFAGFAA
;
A
#
# COMPACT_ATOMS: atom_id res chain seq x y z
N MET A 1 -22.70 31.25 16.16
CA MET A 1 -21.55 30.33 16.32
C MET A 1 -20.79 30.14 14.99
N THR A 2 -20.79 31.13 14.08
CA THR A 2 -21.00 30.78 12.66
C THR A 2 -20.04 31.36 11.62
N ASP A 3 -19.13 32.28 11.94
CA ASP A 3 -18.16 32.78 10.94
C ASP A 3 -16.70 32.53 11.31
N GLY A 4 -16.32 32.73 12.58
CA GLY A 4 -14.93 32.53 13.04
C GLY A 4 -14.47 31.07 13.12
N GLU A 5 -15.39 30.12 13.38
CA GLU A 5 -15.05 28.69 13.37
C GLU A 5 -14.78 28.16 11.96
N THR A 6 -15.52 28.67 10.97
CA THR A 6 -15.43 28.30 9.57
C THR A 6 -14.11 28.79 8.96
N THR A 7 -13.69 30.02 9.28
CA THR A 7 -12.38 30.56 8.88
C THR A 7 -11.23 29.81 9.54
N ARG A 8 -11.33 29.48 10.84
CA ARG A 8 -10.28 28.73 11.54
C ARG A 8 -10.12 27.30 11.01
N LYS A 9 -11.23 26.61 10.73
CA LYS A 9 -11.20 25.25 10.12
C LYS A 9 -10.65 25.26 8.70
N GLN A 10 -10.91 26.32 7.94
CA GLN A 10 -10.34 26.49 6.60
C GLN A 10 -8.83 26.76 6.69
N ALA A 11 -8.40 27.70 7.53
CA ALA A 11 -6.99 28.01 7.73
C ALA A 11 -6.16 26.80 8.21
N PHE A 12 -6.71 25.93 9.07
CA PHE A 12 -6.04 24.70 9.48
C PHE A 12 -5.92 23.67 8.34
N LYS A 13 -6.90 23.60 7.43
CA LYS A 13 -6.81 22.74 6.25
C LYS A 13 -5.75 23.26 5.29
N ASP A 14 -5.73 24.57 5.05
CA ASP A 14 -4.78 25.22 4.17
C ASP A 14 -3.36 25.05 4.72
N LEU A 15 -3.14 25.26 6.02
CA LEU A 15 -1.86 24.98 6.71
C LEU A 15 -1.44 23.51 6.62
N SER A 16 -2.37 22.56 6.77
CA SER A 16 -2.07 21.13 6.64
C SER A 16 -1.72 20.76 5.20
N GLU A 17 -2.41 21.34 4.22
CA GLU A 17 -2.13 21.13 2.81
C GLU A 17 -0.78 21.73 2.40
N ASP A 18 -0.46 22.93 2.90
CA ASP A 18 0.81 23.63 2.66
C ASP A 18 2.01 22.96 3.36
N ALA A 19 1.83 22.46 4.59
CA ALA A 19 2.92 21.88 5.36
C ALA A 19 3.17 20.39 5.07
N LEU A 20 2.10 19.61 4.82
CA LEU A 20 2.18 18.15 4.73
C LEU A 20 1.79 17.60 3.35
N GLY A 21 1.25 18.44 2.45
CA GLY A 21 0.65 17.98 1.21
C GLY A 21 -0.59 17.09 1.43
N PHE A 22 -1.13 17.05 2.66
CA PHE A 22 -2.24 16.20 3.09
C PHE A 22 -3.30 17.09 3.74
N GLY A 23 -4.50 17.12 3.18
CA GLY A 23 -5.52 18.10 3.56
C GLY A 23 -6.93 17.51 3.59
N GLY A 24 -7.91 18.40 3.40
CA GLY A 24 -9.33 18.03 3.46
C GLY A 24 -9.76 17.05 2.36
N ALA A 25 -9.10 17.08 1.21
CA ALA A 25 -9.38 16.17 0.10
C ALA A 25 -8.98 14.73 0.44
N GLU A 26 -7.78 14.52 0.99
CA GLU A 26 -7.25 13.21 1.36
C GLU A 26 -8.10 12.56 2.47
N VAL A 27 -8.45 13.32 3.51
CA VAL A 27 -9.32 12.83 4.60
C VAL A 27 -10.70 12.45 4.07
N ARG A 28 -11.28 13.28 3.20
CA ARG A 28 -12.56 12.98 2.54
C ARG A 28 -12.46 11.71 1.68
N THR A 29 -11.41 11.61 0.87
CA THR A 29 -11.19 10.44 0.01
C THR A 29 -11.02 9.18 0.86
N ALA A 30 -10.23 9.20 1.93
CA ALA A 30 -10.05 8.05 2.82
C ALA A 30 -11.38 7.61 3.46
N ARG A 31 -12.16 8.57 3.98
CA ARG A 31 -13.51 8.29 4.49
C ARG A 31 -14.42 7.66 3.43
N ASP A 32 -14.47 8.26 2.24
CA ASP A 32 -15.38 7.79 1.19
C ASP A 32 -14.90 6.47 0.58
N LEU A 33 -13.61 6.14 0.61
CA LEU A 33 -13.10 4.81 0.30
C LEU A 33 -13.58 3.75 1.30
N LEU A 34 -13.73 4.10 2.59
CA LEU A 34 -14.28 3.22 3.60
C LEU A 34 -15.80 3.08 3.52
N VAL A 35 -16.54 4.15 3.22
CA VAL A 35 -18.00 4.15 3.30
C VAL A 35 -18.64 3.89 1.94
N ARG A 36 -18.13 4.52 0.88
CA ARG A 36 -18.71 4.52 -0.48
C ARG A 36 -17.64 4.33 -1.57
N PRO A 37 -16.80 3.27 -1.52
CA PRO A 37 -15.66 3.10 -2.42
C PRO A 37 -16.03 3.12 -3.90
N ARG A 38 -17.20 2.60 -4.26
CA ARG A 38 -17.70 2.61 -5.64
C ARG A 38 -17.88 4.02 -6.21
N LEU A 39 -18.34 4.98 -5.39
CA LEU A 39 -18.51 6.37 -5.84
C LEU A 39 -17.15 7.01 -6.11
N VAL A 40 -16.16 6.72 -5.26
CA VAL A 40 -14.80 7.23 -5.44
C VAL A 40 -14.19 6.66 -6.73
N LEU A 41 -14.34 5.34 -6.97
CA LEU A 41 -13.91 4.72 -8.22
C LEU A 41 -14.59 5.38 -9.43
N GLN A 42 -15.92 5.51 -9.41
CA GLN A 42 -16.65 6.11 -10.53
C GLN A 42 -16.19 7.53 -10.82
N ALA A 43 -16.04 8.37 -9.79
CA ALA A 43 -15.54 9.74 -9.96
C ALA A 43 -14.14 9.76 -10.57
N TRP A 44 -13.23 8.89 -10.08
CA TRP A 44 -11.89 8.81 -10.65
C TRP A 44 -11.85 8.27 -12.07
N MET A 45 -12.80 7.42 -12.47
CA MET A 45 -12.83 6.86 -13.83
C MET A 45 -13.46 7.84 -14.82
N ILE A 46 -14.58 8.48 -14.44
CA ILE A 46 -15.39 9.34 -15.32
C ILE A 46 -14.87 10.79 -15.32
N GLU A 47 -14.65 11.38 -14.15
CA GLU A 47 -14.38 12.82 -14.00
C GLU A 47 -12.87 13.14 -13.94
N GLY A 48 -12.01 12.15 -14.18
CA GLY A 48 -10.56 12.34 -14.17
C GLY A 48 -9.90 12.03 -12.82
N PRO A 49 -8.56 12.19 -12.72
CA PRO A 49 -7.77 11.77 -11.56
C PRO A 49 -8.11 12.53 -10.27
N THR A 50 -8.81 13.66 -10.32
CA THR A 50 -9.26 14.41 -9.14
C THR A 50 -10.74 14.18 -8.81
N GLY A 51 -11.46 13.39 -9.62
CA GLY A 51 -12.91 13.22 -9.50
C GLY A 51 -13.63 14.58 -9.50
N GLY A 52 -13.38 15.40 -10.53
CA GLY A 52 -13.95 16.74 -10.61
C GLY A 52 -13.47 17.73 -9.53
N GLY A 53 -12.30 17.48 -8.93
CA GLY A 53 -11.78 18.27 -7.80
C GLY A 53 -12.32 17.85 -6.43
N ARG A 54 -13.15 16.81 -6.36
CA ARG A 54 -13.75 16.34 -5.11
C ARG A 54 -12.80 15.50 -4.26
N TYR A 55 -11.89 14.77 -4.90
CA TYR A 55 -11.04 13.75 -4.27
C TYR A 55 -9.55 14.01 -4.55
N ALA A 56 -8.71 13.56 -3.62
CA ALA A 56 -7.28 13.48 -3.86
C ALA A 56 -6.95 12.59 -5.07
N LYS A 57 -5.81 12.84 -5.72
CA LYS A 57 -5.34 11.97 -6.82
C LYS A 57 -5.02 10.57 -6.29
N PRO A 58 -5.40 9.47 -6.98
CA PRO A 58 -5.20 8.11 -6.47
C PRO A 58 -3.75 7.81 -6.10
N LEU A 59 -2.81 8.15 -6.98
CA LEU A 59 -1.39 7.92 -6.73
C LEU A 59 -0.87 8.77 -5.57
N LYS A 60 -1.25 10.06 -5.50
CA LYS A 60 -0.86 10.97 -4.42
C LYS A 60 -1.32 10.41 -3.06
N LEU A 61 -2.59 10.02 -2.97
CA LEU A 61 -3.13 9.44 -1.75
C LEU A 61 -2.41 8.15 -1.39
N TYR A 62 -2.14 7.27 -2.35
CA TYR A 62 -1.48 6.01 -2.08
C TYR A 62 -0.06 6.20 -1.57
N LEU A 63 0.70 7.12 -2.16
CA LEU A 63 2.03 7.48 -1.66
C LEU A 63 1.97 8.03 -0.23
N ALA A 64 0.97 8.86 0.09
CA ALA A 64 0.78 9.36 1.46
C ALA A 64 0.43 8.25 2.46
N LEU A 65 -0.46 7.32 2.09
CA LEU A 65 -0.78 6.16 2.94
C LEU A 65 0.44 5.26 3.14
N ASN A 66 1.24 5.05 2.09
CA ASN A 66 2.48 4.28 2.21
C ASN A 66 3.53 5.01 3.04
N ALA A 67 3.63 6.33 2.99
CA ALA A 67 4.52 7.09 3.88
C ALA A 67 4.14 6.89 5.36
N ILE A 68 2.85 6.82 5.68
CA ILE A 68 2.38 6.47 7.02
C ILE A 68 2.81 5.03 7.38
N LEU A 69 2.68 4.08 6.45
CA LEU A 69 3.16 2.70 6.66
C LEU A 69 4.68 2.64 6.87
N MET A 70 5.47 3.40 6.11
CA MET A 70 6.92 3.50 6.29
C MET A 70 7.27 4.05 7.67
N LEU A 71 6.56 5.08 8.13
CA LEU A 71 6.75 5.62 9.48
C LEU A 71 6.46 4.56 10.55
N ILE A 72 5.41 3.75 10.37
CA ILE A 72 5.09 2.65 11.29
C ILE A 72 6.21 1.59 11.29
N VAL A 73 6.71 1.20 10.12
CA VAL A 73 7.83 0.26 9.99
C VAL A 73 9.07 0.80 10.70
N PHE A 74 9.42 2.07 10.44
CA PHE A 74 10.54 2.73 11.07
C PHE A 74 10.40 2.76 12.60
N LEU A 75 9.23 3.14 13.13
CA LEU A 75 8.96 3.16 14.57
C LEU A 75 9.01 1.77 15.23
N ARG A 76 8.88 0.71 14.44
CA ARG A 76 9.01 -0.68 14.91
C ARG A 76 10.43 -1.24 14.85
N GLY A 77 11.40 -0.44 14.41
CA GLY A 77 12.78 -0.90 14.26
C GLY A 77 13.06 -1.54 12.89
N GLY A 78 12.26 -1.21 11.88
CA GLY A 78 12.54 -1.57 10.48
C GLY A 78 12.03 -2.95 10.05
N LEU A 79 12.76 -3.51 9.10
CA LEU A 79 12.53 -4.77 8.40
C LEU A 79 13.60 -5.83 8.72
N SER A 80 14.40 -5.63 9.79
CA SER A 80 15.47 -6.56 10.22
C SER A 80 14.98 -7.99 10.43
N PHE A 81 13.71 -8.16 10.80
CA PHE A 81 13.08 -9.46 11.02
C PHE A 81 13.14 -10.40 9.79
N TYR A 82 13.22 -9.86 8.57
CA TYR A 82 13.43 -10.67 7.37
C TYR A 82 14.85 -11.27 7.31
N LEU A 83 15.87 -10.51 7.74
CA LEU A 83 17.25 -10.97 7.81
C LEU A 83 17.46 -11.93 8.99
N GLU A 84 16.82 -11.65 10.13
CA GLU A 84 16.86 -12.51 11.31
C GLU A 84 16.24 -13.89 11.06
N GLY A 85 15.28 -13.98 10.15
CA GLY A 85 14.66 -15.23 9.72
C GLY A 85 15.48 -16.04 8.70
N MET A 86 16.62 -15.54 8.23
CA MET A 86 17.47 -16.28 7.29
C MET A 86 18.19 -17.44 7.99
N PRO A 87 18.35 -18.60 7.32
CA PRO A 87 19.17 -19.70 7.84
C PRO A 87 20.60 -19.24 8.13
N ALA A 88 21.18 -19.76 9.21
CA ALA A 88 22.54 -19.40 9.63
C ALA A 88 23.58 -19.74 8.54
N GLU A 89 23.31 -20.78 7.76
CA GLU A 89 24.12 -21.22 6.62
C GLU A 89 24.15 -20.21 5.48
N VAL A 90 23.12 -19.36 5.38
CA VAL A 90 23.06 -18.27 4.39
C VAL A 90 23.68 -17.00 4.97
N LEU A 91 23.35 -16.64 6.22
CA LEU A 91 23.78 -15.36 6.80
C LEU A 91 25.24 -15.35 7.24
N ASN A 92 25.75 -16.43 7.83
CA ASN A 92 27.12 -16.45 8.38
C ASN A 92 28.22 -16.27 7.33
N PRO A 93 28.15 -16.89 6.13
CA PRO A 93 29.12 -16.61 5.07
C PRO A 93 29.12 -15.14 4.65
N LEU A 94 27.93 -14.52 4.55
CA LEU A 94 27.82 -13.12 4.15
C LEU A 94 28.45 -12.19 5.19
N LEU A 95 28.25 -12.48 6.48
CA LEU A 95 28.88 -11.74 7.57
C LEU A 95 30.41 -11.88 7.57
N GLN A 96 30.92 -13.09 7.33
CA GLN A 96 32.35 -13.34 7.26
C GLN A 96 32.99 -12.58 6.09
N GLU A 97 32.36 -12.61 4.93
CA GLU A 97 32.84 -11.94 3.72
C GLU A 97 32.73 -10.41 3.82
N ALA A 98 31.68 -9.88 4.48
CA ALA A 98 31.54 -8.45 4.73
C ALA A 98 32.61 -7.90 5.69
N GLY A 99 33.25 -8.74 6.52
CA GLY A 99 34.27 -8.33 7.49
C GLY A 99 33.76 -7.40 8.60
N LYS A 100 32.43 -7.31 8.77
CA LYS A 100 31.75 -6.45 9.75
C LYS A 100 31.27 -7.24 10.96
N SER A 101 30.99 -6.53 12.05
CA SER A 101 30.17 -7.10 13.12
C SER A 101 28.77 -7.39 12.59
N ARG A 102 28.11 -8.39 13.18
CA ARG A 102 26.71 -8.73 12.84
C ARG A 102 25.80 -7.51 12.94
N ASP A 103 25.92 -6.74 14.00
CA ASP A 103 25.05 -5.58 14.24
C ASP A 103 25.25 -4.48 13.19
N ALA A 104 26.49 -4.22 12.77
CA ALA A 104 26.78 -3.24 11.72
C ALA A 104 26.19 -3.67 10.37
N PHE A 105 26.40 -4.93 9.98
CA PHE A 105 25.82 -5.49 8.76
C PHE A 105 24.28 -5.42 8.76
N MET A 106 23.67 -5.84 9.87
CA MET A 106 22.21 -5.86 10.00
C MET A 106 21.61 -4.46 9.97
N SER A 107 22.28 -3.48 10.60
CA SER A 107 21.85 -2.07 10.58
C SER A 107 21.89 -1.47 9.18
N ASP A 108 22.98 -1.69 8.43
CA ASP A 108 23.10 -1.19 7.05
C ASP A 108 22.04 -1.83 6.15
N ALA A 109 21.92 -3.16 6.23
CA ALA A 109 20.95 -3.89 5.42
C ALA A 109 19.51 -3.47 5.73
N ASP A 110 19.15 -3.36 7.00
CA ASP A 110 17.82 -2.92 7.42
C ASP A 110 17.49 -1.48 6.97
N GLY A 111 18.43 -0.55 7.14
CA GLY A 111 18.26 0.83 6.73
C GLY A 111 17.91 0.95 5.25
N TRP A 112 18.62 0.21 4.40
CA TRP A 112 18.33 0.16 2.97
C TRP A 112 17.02 -0.56 2.64
N MET A 113 16.74 -1.71 3.28
CA MET A 113 15.48 -2.42 3.09
C MET A 113 14.29 -1.54 3.42
N SER A 114 14.32 -0.86 4.57
CA SER A 114 13.27 0.05 5.03
C SER A 114 13.08 1.24 4.08
N LEU A 115 14.17 1.78 3.52
CA LEU A 115 14.14 2.87 2.55
C LEU A 115 13.47 2.47 1.23
N VAL A 116 13.83 1.30 0.68
CA VAL A 116 13.42 0.90 -0.68
C VAL A 116 12.14 0.06 -0.72
N ALA A 117 11.68 -0.47 0.41
CA ALA A 117 10.53 -1.37 0.48
C ALA A 117 9.29 -0.81 -0.22
N VAL A 118 8.84 0.38 0.19
CA VAL A 118 7.64 1.00 -0.40
C VAL A 118 7.84 1.39 -1.87
N PRO A 119 8.92 2.09 -2.26
CA PRO A 119 9.18 2.42 -3.67
C PRO A 119 9.20 1.22 -4.62
N ILE A 120 9.55 0.02 -4.13
CA ILE A 120 9.57 -1.21 -4.93
C ILE A 120 8.22 -1.93 -4.88
N MET A 121 7.66 -2.13 -3.70
CA MET A 121 6.43 -2.90 -3.51
C MET A 121 5.22 -2.20 -4.13
N ALA A 122 5.08 -0.88 -3.93
CA ALA A 122 3.90 -0.14 -4.36
C ALA A 122 3.66 -0.19 -5.88
N PRO A 123 4.67 0.06 -6.75
CA PRO A 123 4.52 -0.11 -8.18
C PRO A 123 4.25 -1.56 -8.59
N LEU A 124 4.93 -2.53 -7.98
CA LEU A 124 4.75 -3.95 -8.31
C LEU A 124 3.31 -4.42 -8.02
N TYR A 125 2.72 -4.00 -6.89
CA TYR A 125 1.32 -4.31 -6.58
C TYR A 125 0.36 -3.69 -7.59
N ALA A 126 0.62 -2.44 -8.00
CA ALA A 126 -0.17 -1.78 -9.02
C ALA A 126 -0.04 -2.49 -10.38
N LEU A 127 1.16 -2.90 -10.77
CA LEU A 127 1.43 -3.63 -12.00
C LEU A 127 0.82 -5.03 -12.01
N ALA A 128 0.72 -5.70 -10.84
CA ALA A 128 0.03 -6.98 -10.71
C ALA A 128 -1.49 -6.83 -10.84
N ALA A 129 -2.07 -5.78 -10.25
CA ALA A 129 -3.51 -5.59 -10.22
C ALA A 129 -4.08 -4.93 -11.49
N MET A 130 -3.34 -4.00 -12.10
CA MET A 130 -3.78 -3.20 -13.24
C MET A 130 -4.25 -4.03 -14.46
N PRO A 131 -3.54 -5.09 -14.90
CA PRO A 131 -3.98 -5.91 -16.03
C PRO A 131 -5.32 -6.60 -15.75
N LEU A 132 -5.53 -7.06 -14.52
CA LEU A 132 -6.78 -7.72 -14.10
C LEU A 132 -7.95 -6.75 -14.10
N PHE A 133 -7.77 -5.56 -13.53
CA PHE A 133 -8.81 -4.53 -13.54
C PHE A 133 -9.13 -4.07 -14.95
N ARG A 134 -8.14 -3.97 -15.83
CA ARG A 134 -8.36 -3.66 -17.24
C ARG A 134 -9.14 -4.77 -17.94
N LEU A 135 -8.72 -6.03 -17.78
CA LEU A 135 -9.35 -7.18 -18.42
C LEU A 135 -10.84 -7.32 -18.04
N TRP A 136 -11.20 -6.91 -16.82
CA TRP A 136 -12.57 -6.98 -16.34
C TRP A 136 -13.35 -5.69 -16.45
N ASP A 137 -12.74 -4.61 -16.94
CA ASP A 137 -13.45 -3.35 -17.16
C ASP A 137 -14.30 -3.46 -18.44
N ALA A 138 -15.61 -3.38 -18.29
CA ALA A 138 -16.55 -3.49 -19.40
C ALA A 138 -16.41 -2.35 -20.43
N GLU A 139 -15.80 -1.24 -20.05
CA GLU A 139 -15.66 -0.04 -20.88
C GLU A 139 -14.27 0.09 -21.55
N ASP A 140 -13.32 -0.84 -21.30
CA ASP A 140 -11.91 -0.84 -21.74
C ASP A 140 -11.29 0.57 -21.93
N LEU A 141 -11.29 1.36 -20.86
CA LEU A 141 -10.91 2.78 -20.92
C LEU A 141 -9.38 3.02 -21.04
N GLY A 142 -8.62 2.03 -21.49
CA GLY A 142 -7.18 2.13 -21.76
C GLY A 142 -6.28 2.16 -20.52
N LEU A 143 -4.96 2.31 -20.76
CA LEU A 143 -3.92 2.18 -19.73
C LEU A 143 -4.07 3.18 -18.57
N ARG A 144 -4.43 4.44 -18.86
CA ARG A 144 -4.58 5.48 -17.83
C ARG A 144 -5.71 5.17 -16.85
N CYS A 145 -6.76 4.51 -17.31
CA CYS A 145 -7.88 4.09 -16.48
C CYS A 145 -7.54 2.85 -15.66
N GLY A 146 -6.87 1.87 -16.26
CA GLY A 146 -6.34 0.70 -15.54
C GLY A 146 -5.40 1.11 -14.39
N PHE A 147 -4.52 2.08 -14.63
CA PHE A 147 -3.65 2.65 -13.60
C PHE A 147 -4.46 3.29 -12.46
N ARG A 148 -5.42 4.17 -12.79
CA ARG A 148 -6.29 4.80 -11.78
C ARG A 148 -7.09 3.76 -10.99
N ALA A 149 -7.64 2.74 -11.64
CA ALA A 149 -8.37 1.66 -11.00
C ALA A 149 -7.49 0.86 -10.03
N ALA A 150 -6.24 0.56 -10.41
CA ALA A 150 -5.28 -0.12 -9.55
C ALA A 150 -5.00 0.69 -8.26
N PHE A 151 -4.65 1.97 -8.39
CA PHE A 151 -4.43 2.80 -7.21
C PHE A 151 -5.72 3.07 -6.42
N ALA A 152 -6.88 3.12 -7.07
CA ALA A 152 -8.15 3.24 -6.36
C ALA A 152 -8.39 2.04 -5.44
N TYR A 153 -8.18 0.83 -5.97
CA TYR A 153 -8.28 -0.40 -5.21
C TYR A 153 -7.24 -0.46 -4.07
N LEU A 154 -5.98 -0.18 -4.38
CA LEU A 154 -4.90 -0.22 -3.39
C LEU A 154 -5.14 0.79 -2.25
N ASN A 155 -5.65 2.00 -2.55
CA ASN A 155 -6.08 2.94 -1.51
C ASN A 155 -7.25 2.38 -0.68
N ALA A 156 -8.29 1.84 -1.33
CA ALA A 156 -9.45 1.28 -0.64
C ALA A 156 -9.09 0.12 0.30
N TRP A 157 -8.04 -0.61 -0.03
CA TRP A 157 -7.50 -1.68 0.80
C TRP A 157 -6.57 -1.15 1.90
N THR A 158 -5.72 -0.17 1.59
CA THR A 158 -4.73 0.37 2.55
C THR A 158 -5.37 1.18 3.67
N VAL A 159 -6.41 1.98 3.38
CA VAL A 159 -7.08 2.80 4.39
C VAL A 159 -7.60 1.98 5.59
N PRO A 160 -8.36 0.88 5.42
CA PRO A 160 -8.77 0.05 6.56
C PRO A 160 -7.63 -0.76 7.18
N LEU A 161 -6.49 -0.94 6.49
CA LEU A 161 -5.32 -1.61 7.05
C LEU A 161 -4.50 -0.71 7.98
N LEU A 162 -4.49 0.59 7.78
CA LEU A 162 -3.65 1.52 8.56
C LEU A 162 -3.78 1.34 10.09
N PRO A 163 -4.99 1.23 10.68
CA PRO A 163 -5.12 1.01 12.14
C PRO A 163 -4.54 -0.32 12.62
N LEU A 164 -4.37 -1.29 11.72
CA LEU A 164 -3.89 -2.64 12.00
C LEU A 164 -2.41 -2.82 11.63
N ALA A 165 -1.82 -1.88 10.89
CA ALA A 165 -0.49 -1.99 10.32
C ALA A 165 0.58 -2.23 11.38
N TRP A 166 0.44 -1.64 12.58
CA TRP A 166 1.36 -1.89 13.69
C TRP A 166 1.52 -3.38 14.03
N PHE A 167 0.42 -4.14 13.97
CA PHE A 167 0.41 -5.57 14.31
C PHE A 167 0.87 -6.44 13.15
N MET A 168 0.67 -5.97 11.90
CA MET A 168 1.09 -6.69 10.69
C MET A 168 2.61 -6.88 10.60
N PHE A 169 3.40 -5.98 11.19
CA PHE A 169 4.86 -6.07 11.25
C PHE A 169 5.38 -6.73 12.54
N SER A 170 4.57 -7.55 13.22
CA SER A 170 5.00 -8.36 14.37
C SER A 170 5.32 -9.78 13.94
N PRO A 171 6.30 -10.48 14.55
CA PRO A 171 6.51 -11.91 14.32
C PRO A 171 5.45 -12.78 15.03
N GLY A 172 5.36 -14.05 14.63
CA GLY A 172 4.58 -15.07 15.33
C GLY A 172 3.10 -15.18 14.94
N PRO A 173 2.24 -15.82 15.77
CA PRO A 173 0.84 -16.12 15.43
C PRO A 173 -0.01 -14.90 15.09
N LEU A 174 0.30 -13.75 15.71
CA LEU A 174 -0.38 -12.49 15.42
C LEU A 174 -0.13 -12.03 13.97
N ALA A 175 1.08 -12.22 13.45
CA ALA A 175 1.44 -11.93 12.06
C ALA A 175 0.58 -12.74 11.07
N ALA A 176 0.39 -14.02 11.37
CA ALA A 176 -0.43 -14.91 10.54
C ALA A 176 -1.90 -14.49 10.56
N ALA A 177 -2.45 -14.16 11.73
CA ALA A 177 -3.80 -13.64 11.86
C ALA A 177 -3.99 -12.31 11.11
N CYS A 178 -3.04 -11.39 11.25
CA CYS A 178 -3.02 -10.12 10.51
C CYS A 178 -2.92 -10.33 8.99
N SER A 179 -2.16 -11.31 8.52
CA SER A 179 -2.06 -11.67 7.10
C SER A 179 -3.39 -12.18 6.54
N LEU A 180 -4.09 -13.03 7.29
CA LEU A 180 -5.44 -13.49 6.93
C LEU A 180 -6.46 -12.35 6.90
N LEU A 181 -6.39 -11.45 7.88
CA LEU A 181 -7.24 -10.26 7.91
C LEU A 181 -6.92 -9.32 6.74
N MET A 182 -5.64 -9.19 6.37
CA MET A 182 -5.22 -8.40 5.22
C MET A 182 -5.80 -8.96 3.92
N LEU A 183 -5.74 -10.28 3.73
CA LEU A 183 -6.37 -10.98 2.62
C LEU A 183 -7.88 -10.73 2.58
N ALA A 184 -8.57 -10.90 3.72
CA ALA A 184 -10.00 -10.69 3.83
C ALA A 184 -10.40 -9.24 3.50
N LEU A 185 -9.68 -8.25 4.04
CA LEU A 185 -9.91 -6.83 3.78
C LEU A 185 -9.67 -6.47 2.31
N GLY A 186 -8.69 -7.08 1.65
CA GLY A 186 -8.45 -6.89 0.21
C GLY A 186 -9.62 -7.39 -0.62
N ILE A 187 -10.11 -8.60 -0.33
CA ILE A 187 -11.31 -9.15 -0.98
C ILE A 187 -12.53 -8.26 -0.70
N VAL A 188 -12.73 -7.80 0.53
CA VAL A 188 -13.84 -6.89 0.89
C VAL A 188 -13.74 -5.57 0.13
N ALA A 189 -12.55 -4.97 0.03
CA ALA A 189 -12.32 -3.75 -0.75
C ALA A 189 -12.67 -3.98 -2.24
N PHE A 190 -12.22 -5.09 -2.83
CA PHE A 190 -12.55 -5.47 -4.21
C PHE A 190 -14.06 -5.61 -4.40
N MET A 191 -14.72 -6.34 -3.50
CA MET A 191 -16.15 -6.57 -3.56
C MET A 191 -16.93 -5.27 -3.46
N ARG A 192 -16.59 -4.40 -2.51
CA ARG A 192 -17.32 -3.13 -2.28
C ARG A 192 -17.09 -2.11 -3.39
N MET A 193 -15.89 -2.09 -3.98
CA MET A 193 -15.52 -1.14 -5.02
C MET A 193 -15.95 -1.59 -6.43
N GLY A 194 -15.74 -2.86 -6.77
CA GLY A 194 -15.85 -3.38 -8.13
C GLY A 194 -17.25 -3.78 -8.59
N ARG A 195 -18.26 -3.81 -7.71
CA ARG A 195 -19.60 -4.32 -8.03
C ARG A 195 -20.23 -3.53 -9.17
N GLY A 196 -20.67 -4.25 -10.22
CA GLY A 196 -21.31 -3.66 -11.39
C GLY A 196 -20.33 -3.12 -12.44
N ARG A 197 -19.03 -3.02 -12.12
CA ARG A 197 -17.98 -2.68 -13.09
C ARG A 197 -17.13 -3.90 -13.45
N TRP A 198 -16.43 -4.48 -12.47
CA TRP A 198 -15.51 -5.62 -12.70
C TRP A 198 -16.21 -6.98 -12.65
N TYR A 199 -17.38 -7.05 -12.01
CA TYR A 199 -18.12 -8.30 -11.85
C TYR A 199 -19.61 -8.06 -11.65
N ARG A 200 -20.42 -9.09 -11.93
CA ARG A 200 -21.85 -9.17 -11.66
C ARG A 200 -22.14 -10.46 -10.89
N GLY A 201 -22.69 -10.36 -9.69
CA GLY A 201 -22.95 -11.51 -8.79
C GLY A 201 -21.87 -11.74 -7.73
N VAL A 202 -22.22 -12.38 -6.62
CA VAL A 202 -21.34 -12.53 -5.45
C VAL A 202 -20.20 -13.52 -5.72
N VAL A 203 -20.52 -14.69 -6.28
CA VAL A 203 -19.53 -15.77 -6.51
C VAL A 203 -18.43 -15.34 -7.50
N PRO A 204 -18.74 -14.77 -8.69
CA PRO A 204 -17.70 -14.27 -9.59
C PRO A 204 -16.89 -13.12 -8.97
N GLY A 205 -17.50 -12.31 -8.12
CA GLY A 205 -16.82 -11.26 -7.38
C GLY A 205 -15.77 -11.81 -6.41
N LEU A 206 -16.14 -12.81 -5.60
CA LEU A 206 -15.23 -13.46 -4.66
C LEU A 206 -14.06 -14.13 -5.38
N ALA A 207 -14.34 -14.87 -6.45
CA ALA A 207 -13.31 -15.53 -7.26
C ALA A 207 -12.31 -14.52 -7.85
N LYS A 208 -12.81 -13.42 -8.43
CA LYS A 208 -11.94 -12.36 -8.97
C LYS A 208 -11.17 -11.61 -7.90
N GLY A 209 -11.78 -11.37 -6.74
CA GLY A 209 -11.10 -10.79 -5.58
C GLY A 209 -9.94 -11.65 -5.12
N LEU A 210 -10.13 -12.97 -5.04
CA LEU A 210 -9.07 -13.93 -4.74
C LEU A 210 -7.96 -13.90 -5.80
N ILE A 211 -8.31 -13.84 -7.09
CA ILE A 211 -7.31 -13.74 -8.18
C ILE A 211 -6.45 -12.48 -8.03
N VAL A 212 -7.05 -11.32 -7.73
CA VAL A 212 -6.30 -10.07 -7.49
C VAL A 212 -5.37 -10.22 -6.29
N MET A 213 -5.86 -10.80 -5.20
CA MET A 213 -5.06 -11.01 -3.99
C MET A 213 -3.91 -11.98 -4.20
N LEU A 214 -4.12 -13.05 -4.97
CA LEU A 214 -3.05 -13.98 -5.36
C LEU A 214 -2.01 -13.29 -6.24
N ALA A 215 -2.45 -12.49 -7.23
CA ALA A 215 -1.52 -11.74 -8.07
C ALA A 215 -0.66 -10.76 -7.27
N ILE A 216 -1.26 -10.02 -6.33
CA ILE A 216 -0.53 -9.13 -5.42
C ILE A 216 0.37 -9.91 -4.47
N GLY A 217 -0.07 -11.07 -3.96
CA GLY A 217 0.73 -11.93 -3.08
C GLY A 217 1.96 -12.52 -3.79
N LEU A 218 1.82 -12.96 -5.03
CA LEU A 218 2.97 -13.41 -5.83
C LEU A 218 3.92 -12.23 -6.11
N SER A 219 3.36 -11.07 -6.43
CA SER A 219 4.13 -9.85 -6.60
C SER A 219 4.86 -9.41 -5.33
N SER A 220 4.27 -9.61 -4.14
CA SER A 220 4.91 -9.30 -2.87
C SER A 220 6.07 -10.22 -2.53
N VAL A 221 6.02 -11.50 -2.89
CA VAL A 221 7.17 -12.41 -2.78
C VAL A 221 8.33 -11.90 -3.62
N VAL A 222 8.08 -11.56 -4.89
CA VAL A 222 9.10 -11.00 -5.79
C VAL A 222 9.65 -9.69 -5.26
N ALA A 223 8.78 -8.77 -4.82
CA ALA A 223 9.19 -7.49 -4.28
C ALA A 223 10.04 -7.65 -3.01
N THR A 224 9.64 -8.53 -2.10
CA THR A 224 10.38 -8.83 -0.85
C THR A 224 11.76 -9.38 -1.18
N PHE A 225 11.86 -10.28 -2.16
CA PHE A 225 13.15 -10.80 -2.60
C PHE A 225 14.07 -9.68 -3.12
N ILE A 226 13.57 -8.78 -3.98
CA ILE A 226 14.34 -7.64 -4.47
C ILE A 226 14.81 -6.75 -3.32
N VAL A 227 13.92 -6.44 -2.37
CA VAL A 227 14.24 -5.62 -1.19
C VAL A 227 15.33 -6.27 -0.34
N MET A 228 15.22 -7.58 -0.06
CA MET A 228 16.25 -8.31 0.69
C MET A 228 17.59 -8.34 -0.04
N VAL A 229 17.59 -8.54 -1.36
CA VAL A 229 18.82 -8.52 -2.17
C VAL A 229 19.51 -7.16 -2.06
N ILE A 230 18.77 -6.05 -2.20
CA ILE A 230 19.32 -4.69 -2.02
C ILE A 230 19.87 -4.50 -0.61
N GLY A 231 19.13 -4.95 0.42
CA GLY A 231 19.56 -4.89 1.81
C GLY A 231 20.88 -5.63 2.04
N VAL A 232 20.96 -6.88 1.62
CA VAL A 232 22.17 -7.70 1.74
C VAL A 232 23.34 -7.03 1.02
N PHE A 233 23.16 -6.58 -0.23
CA PHE A 233 24.21 -5.87 -0.96
C PHE A 233 24.67 -4.59 -0.26
N ALA A 234 23.75 -3.84 0.34
CA ALA A 234 24.12 -2.67 1.12
C ALA A 234 24.90 -3.03 2.39
N GLY A 235 24.51 -4.11 3.08
CA GLY A 235 25.26 -4.65 4.22
C GLY A 235 26.72 -4.96 3.88
N PHE A 236 27.00 -5.40 2.64
CA PHE A 236 28.35 -5.60 2.12
C PHE A 236 29.08 -4.31 1.75
N ALA A 237 28.40 -3.38 1.06
CA ALA A 237 29.04 -2.27 0.36
C ALA A 237 29.16 -0.97 1.17
N ALA A 238 28.33 -0.80 2.22
CA ALA A 238 28.37 0.36 3.12
C ALA A 238 29.60 0.34 4.04
#